data_AF-A0A9W9ETH2-F1
#
_entry.id   AF-A0A9W9ETH2-F1
#
_cell.length_a   1.000
_cell.length_b   1.000
_cell.length_c   1.000
_cell.angle_alpha   90.00
_cell.angle_beta   90.00
_cell.angle_gamma   90.00
#
_symmetry.space_group_name_H-M   'P 1'
#
loop_
_entity.id
_entity.type
_entity.pdbx_description
1 polymer ?
#
loop_
_entity_poly.entity_id
_entity_poly.type
_entity_poly.pdbx_seq_one_letter_code
_entity_poly.pdbx_strand_id
1 'polypeptide(L)'
;MKSVLTLAALSTTAQALISRGSSCCFHLSSPSGPVGQLSDGQNRIGDDSLGTAEYCISSDGSITDGSGRGCILTPPTTQFQCDEGATPTPGFSINSSGDLEYKGSTNFISCETGQNGGMNIYTTNSDALSQCSTVMLTADSCHSPSPTSGSGGSPSSTSCPTSLSSGNFEFPHLIVPIDSMSPNTASGTSYNGKVTSSVSSIFNFDIPQSDSGKTCTLVFLFPEKADLETSSYTFSGDGKVDVSELSGTASSSTTYNNAPSVMKDLGDITLSPGNSYVVSTFSCPAGKAIAFEMKNAGSTSLDYFQDYNPSP
;
A
#
# COMPACT_ATOMS: atom_id res chain seq x y z
N MET A 1 -49.93 9.74 -58.08
CA MET A 1 -49.80 9.56 -56.62
C MET A 1 -48.75 8.46 -56.40
N LYS A 2 -47.46 8.77 -56.47
CA LYS A 2 -46.52 9.04 -55.34
C LYS A 2 -46.74 8.12 -54.14
N SER A 3 -45.82 7.17 -53.93
CA SER A 3 -45.24 6.83 -52.62
C SER A 3 -44.00 5.95 -52.83
N VAL A 4 -42.83 6.51 -52.52
CA VAL A 4 -41.54 5.81 -52.40
C VAL A 4 -41.38 5.50 -50.91
N LEU A 5 -41.18 4.23 -50.56
CA LEU A 5 -40.86 3.81 -49.19
C LEU A 5 -39.35 3.97 -48.97
N THR A 6 -38.98 4.88 -48.08
CA THR A 6 -37.61 5.10 -47.63
C THR A 6 -37.33 4.18 -46.44
N LEU A 7 -36.38 3.23 -46.57
CA LEU A 7 -35.81 2.51 -45.43
C LEU A 7 -34.84 3.44 -44.70
N ALA A 8 -35.10 3.73 -43.43
CA ALA A 8 -34.16 4.42 -42.55
C ALA A 8 -33.27 3.37 -41.85
N ALA A 9 -31.97 3.40 -42.14
CA ALA A 9 -30.97 2.65 -41.40
C ALA A 9 -30.61 3.43 -40.12
N LEU A 10 -30.80 2.82 -38.95
CA LEU A 10 -30.29 3.36 -37.68
C LEU A 10 -28.82 2.95 -37.53
N SER A 11 -27.90 3.84 -37.90
CA SER A 11 -26.50 3.76 -37.50
C SER A 11 -26.39 4.24 -36.05
N THR A 12 -26.25 3.33 -35.10
CA THR A 12 -25.84 3.66 -33.73
C THR A 12 -24.35 3.98 -33.74
N THR A 13 -24.01 5.25 -33.93
CA THR A 13 -22.65 5.73 -33.62
C THR A 13 -22.50 5.72 -32.11
N ALA A 14 -21.76 4.74 -31.56
CA ALA A 14 -21.28 4.82 -30.20
C ALA A 14 -20.29 6.00 -30.13
N GLN A 15 -20.77 7.14 -29.64
CA GLN A 15 -19.90 8.22 -29.24
C GLN A 15 -19.28 7.76 -27.92
N ALA A 16 -18.04 7.28 -27.98
CA ALA A 16 -17.21 7.13 -26.79
C ALA A 16 -17.19 8.49 -26.09
N LEU A 17 -17.80 8.54 -24.92
CA LEU A 17 -17.68 9.68 -24.00
C LEU A 17 -16.20 9.73 -23.58
N ILE A 18 -15.40 10.48 -24.34
CA ILE A 18 -14.10 10.95 -23.85
C ILE A 18 -14.46 11.93 -22.74
N SER A 19 -14.50 11.41 -21.51
CA SER A 19 -14.46 12.22 -20.31
C SER A 19 -13.23 13.11 -20.45
N ARG A 20 -13.43 14.39 -20.77
CA ARG A 20 -12.39 15.42 -20.66
C ARG A 20 -12.21 15.76 -19.18
N GLY A 21 -11.89 14.74 -18.38
CA GLY A 21 -11.22 14.93 -17.11
C GLY A 21 -9.83 15.48 -17.42
N SER A 22 -9.37 16.41 -16.60
CA SER A 22 -8.05 17.04 -16.66
C SER A 22 -6.94 15.98 -16.62
N SER A 23 -6.58 15.44 -17.79
CA SER A 23 -5.49 14.48 -17.95
C SER A 23 -4.16 15.22 -17.90
N CYS A 24 -3.25 14.76 -17.04
CA CYS A 24 -1.88 15.27 -16.99
C CYS A 24 -0.96 14.29 -17.71
N CYS A 25 -0.05 14.79 -18.56
CA CYS A 25 0.87 13.95 -19.32
C CYS A 25 2.30 14.09 -18.82
N PHE A 26 3.04 12.97 -18.81
CA PHE A 26 4.36 12.79 -18.22
C PHE A 26 5.15 11.70 -18.95
N HIS A 27 6.47 11.69 -18.72
CA HIS A 27 7.36 10.60 -19.10
C HIS A 27 7.84 9.87 -17.85
N LEU A 28 8.06 8.56 -17.97
CA LEU A 28 8.57 7.73 -16.87
C LEU A 28 10.05 7.43 -17.03
N SER A 29 10.76 7.37 -15.92
CA SER A 29 12.17 6.97 -15.85
C SER A 29 12.47 6.18 -14.59
N SER A 30 13.61 5.50 -14.57
CA SER A 30 14.16 4.82 -13.41
C SER A 30 15.67 5.07 -13.34
N PRO A 31 16.36 4.67 -12.25
CA PRO A 31 17.82 4.70 -12.21
C PRO A 31 18.50 3.91 -13.35
N SER A 32 17.81 2.91 -13.91
CA SER A 32 18.29 2.07 -15.00
C SER A 32 17.97 2.59 -16.39
N GLY A 33 17.31 3.76 -16.51
CA GLY A 33 17.01 4.41 -17.79
C GLY A 33 15.55 4.83 -17.95
N PRO A 34 15.21 5.49 -19.07
CA PRO A 34 13.85 5.91 -19.38
C PRO A 34 12.94 4.71 -19.65
N VAL A 35 11.63 4.90 -19.48
CA VAL A 35 10.63 3.94 -19.94
C VAL A 35 10.30 4.26 -21.40
N GLY A 36 10.58 3.30 -22.27
CA GLY A 36 10.13 3.29 -23.66
C GLY A 36 9.02 2.28 -23.87
N GLN A 37 8.41 2.32 -25.05
CA GLN A 37 7.30 1.44 -25.39
C GLN A 37 7.49 0.81 -26.76
N LEU A 38 7.26 -0.50 -26.83
CA LEU A 38 7.23 -1.23 -28.08
C LEU A 38 5.97 -0.90 -28.89
N SER A 39 6.02 -1.17 -30.20
CA SER A 39 4.89 -0.92 -31.10
C SER A 39 3.64 -1.74 -30.72
N ASP A 40 3.82 -2.88 -30.05
CA ASP A 40 2.72 -3.72 -29.56
C ASP A 40 2.11 -3.23 -28.23
N GLY A 41 2.74 -2.27 -27.55
CA GLY A 41 2.23 -1.67 -26.32
C GLY A 41 3.06 -1.95 -25.08
N GLN A 42 4.00 -2.89 -25.12
CA GLN A 42 4.80 -3.27 -23.96
C GLN A 42 5.73 -2.15 -23.50
N ASN A 43 5.67 -1.78 -22.23
CA ASN A 43 6.56 -0.79 -21.63
C ASN A 43 7.84 -1.46 -21.12
N ARG A 44 8.99 -0.85 -21.42
CA ARG A 44 10.32 -1.35 -21.03
C ARG A 44 11.19 -0.25 -20.47
N ILE A 45 11.89 -0.55 -19.39
CA ILE A 45 12.94 0.30 -18.85
C ILE A 45 14.23 0.06 -19.63
N GLY A 46 14.88 1.13 -20.07
CA GLY A 46 16.27 1.10 -20.53
C GLY A 46 16.52 0.28 -21.81
N ASP A 47 15.48 0.00 -22.60
CA ASP A 47 15.64 -0.66 -23.90
C ASP A 47 16.30 0.33 -24.90
N ASP A 48 17.52 0.04 -25.31
CA ASP A 48 18.35 0.93 -26.15
C ASP A 48 17.78 1.16 -27.55
N SER A 49 16.75 0.39 -27.96
CA SER A 49 16.08 0.54 -29.25
C SER A 49 14.85 1.45 -29.20
N LEU A 50 14.42 1.88 -28.01
CA LEU A 50 13.17 2.61 -27.81
C LEU A 50 13.41 4.07 -27.43
N GLY A 51 12.57 4.96 -27.98
CA GLY A 51 12.43 6.31 -27.46
C GLY A 51 11.63 6.33 -26.16
N THR A 52 11.79 7.38 -25.36
CA THR A 52 10.98 7.60 -24.16
C THR A 52 9.51 7.73 -24.54
N ALA A 53 8.64 6.98 -23.86
CA ALA A 53 7.21 7.01 -24.08
C ALA A 53 6.53 8.12 -23.27
N GLU A 54 5.51 8.73 -23.86
CA GLU A 54 4.62 9.68 -23.19
C GLU A 54 3.40 8.94 -22.63
N TYR A 55 2.97 9.31 -21.44
CA TYR A 55 1.81 8.78 -20.75
C TYR A 55 0.93 9.93 -20.29
N CYS A 56 -0.38 9.73 -20.22
CA CYS A 56 -1.33 10.67 -19.64
C CYS A 56 -2.21 9.97 -18.60
N ILE A 57 -2.29 10.54 -17.40
CA ILE A 57 -3.08 10.00 -16.29
C ILE A 57 -4.34 10.84 -16.07
N SER A 58 -5.47 10.17 -15.92
CA SER A 58 -6.76 10.77 -15.56
C SER A 58 -6.99 10.76 -14.05
N SER A 59 -8.01 11.49 -13.59
CA SER A 59 -8.32 11.68 -12.17
C SER A 59 -8.72 10.39 -11.42
N ASP A 60 -9.13 9.35 -12.13
CA ASP A 60 -9.43 8.01 -11.61
C ASP A 60 -8.20 7.07 -11.62
N GLY A 61 -7.03 7.59 -11.98
CA GLY A 61 -5.79 6.84 -12.02
C GLY A 61 -5.66 5.91 -13.22
N SER A 62 -6.49 6.08 -14.26
CA SER A 62 -6.29 5.41 -15.53
C SER A 62 -5.18 6.09 -16.34
N ILE A 63 -4.30 5.30 -16.96
CA ILE A 63 -3.21 5.80 -17.81
C ILE A 63 -3.47 5.43 -19.27
N THR A 64 -3.22 6.36 -20.18
CA THR A 64 -3.08 6.09 -21.63
C THR A 64 -1.69 6.48 -22.10
N ASP A 65 -1.17 5.83 -23.15
CA ASP A 65 0.05 6.30 -23.81
C ASP A 65 -0.21 7.48 -24.76
N GLY A 66 0.85 8.06 -25.34
CA GLY A 66 0.78 9.17 -26.29
C GLY A 66 0.03 8.86 -27.61
N SER A 67 -0.26 7.59 -27.89
CA SER A 67 -1.13 7.16 -29.00
C SER A 67 -2.59 6.94 -28.58
N GLY A 68 -2.90 7.15 -27.30
CA GLY A 68 -4.23 6.96 -26.71
C GLY A 68 -4.57 5.49 -26.40
N ARG A 69 -3.59 4.57 -26.39
CA ARG A 69 -3.82 3.19 -25.98
C ARG A 69 -3.94 3.11 -24.47
N GLY A 70 -4.90 2.33 -23.98
CA GLY A 70 -5.11 2.19 -22.54
C GLY A 70 -4.06 1.31 -21.90
N CYS A 71 -3.40 1.83 -20.86
CA CYS A 71 -2.42 1.07 -20.09
C CYS A 71 -3.13 0.14 -19.09
N ILE A 72 -2.73 -1.12 -19.10
CA ILE A 72 -3.30 -2.21 -18.33
C ILE A 72 -2.22 -2.95 -17.54
N LEU A 73 -2.68 -3.74 -16.58
CA LEU A 73 -1.87 -4.75 -15.91
C LEU A 73 -2.34 -6.13 -16.38
N THR A 74 -1.49 -6.84 -17.13
CA THR A 74 -1.90 -8.11 -17.74
C THR A 74 -2.07 -9.22 -16.70
N PRO A 75 -3.18 -9.96 -16.70
CA PRO A 75 -3.26 -11.19 -15.93
C PRO A 75 -2.37 -12.29 -16.56
N PRO A 76 -1.72 -13.15 -15.77
CA PRO A 76 -1.65 -13.15 -14.30
C PRO A 76 -0.45 -12.38 -13.73
N THR A 77 0.48 -11.92 -14.57
CA THR A 77 1.80 -11.43 -14.14
C THR A 77 1.82 -9.95 -13.78
N THR A 78 0.74 -9.23 -14.01
CA THR A 78 0.57 -7.79 -13.78
C THR A 78 1.54 -6.91 -14.58
N GLN A 79 1.87 -7.31 -15.81
CA GLN A 79 2.77 -6.53 -16.65
C GLN A 79 2.14 -5.20 -17.03
N PHE A 80 2.86 -4.10 -16.84
CA PHE A 80 2.45 -2.77 -17.26
C PHE A 80 2.68 -2.57 -18.76
N GLN A 81 1.60 -2.51 -19.53
CA GLN A 81 1.64 -2.31 -20.99
C GLN A 81 0.43 -1.51 -21.46
N CYS A 82 0.50 -0.85 -22.61
CA CYS A 82 -0.62 -0.09 -23.18
C CYS A 82 -1.03 -0.64 -24.54
N ASP A 83 -2.12 -1.40 -24.55
CA ASP A 83 -2.56 -2.18 -25.68
C ASP A 83 -3.62 -1.44 -26.50
N GLU A 84 -3.63 -1.68 -27.82
CA GLU A 84 -4.60 -1.05 -28.71
C GLU A 84 -6.04 -1.47 -28.36
N GLY A 85 -6.91 -0.49 -28.13
CA GLY A 85 -8.31 -0.71 -27.77
C GLY A 85 -8.54 -1.22 -26.33
N ALA A 86 -7.49 -1.33 -25.51
CA ALA A 86 -7.64 -1.73 -24.12
C ALA A 86 -8.33 -0.64 -23.29
N THR A 87 -9.19 -1.07 -22.36
CA THR A 87 -9.73 -0.18 -21.32
C THR A 87 -8.65 -0.02 -20.24
N PRO A 88 -8.19 1.20 -19.95
CA PRO A 88 -7.13 1.42 -18.96
C PRO A 88 -7.47 0.83 -17.59
N THR A 89 -6.48 0.22 -16.94
CA THR A 89 -6.61 -0.19 -15.54
C THR A 89 -6.52 1.06 -14.64
N PRO A 90 -7.54 1.36 -13.81
CA PRO A 90 -7.49 2.48 -12.87
C PRO A 90 -6.61 2.16 -11.67
N GLY A 91 -6.34 3.17 -10.83
CA GLY A 91 -5.60 3.00 -9.59
C GLY A 91 -4.11 3.37 -9.65
N PHE A 92 -3.64 3.94 -10.75
CA PHE A 92 -2.33 4.61 -10.75
C PHE A 92 -2.42 6.01 -10.14
N SER A 93 -1.32 6.51 -9.61
CA SER A 93 -1.15 7.90 -9.17
C SER A 93 0.29 8.35 -9.36
N ILE A 94 0.50 9.67 -9.44
CA ILE A 94 1.84 10.28 -9.28
C ILE A 94 1.84 10.98 -7.93
N ASN A 95 2.74 10.57 -7.03
CA ASN A 95 2.82 11.18 -5.72
C ASN A 95 3.54 12.53 -5.75
N SER A 96 3.62 13.20 -4.60
CA SER A 96 4.26 14.52 -4.49
C SER A 96 5.76 14.52 -4.82
N SER A 97 6.42 13.36 -4.73
CA SER A 97 7.83 13.19 -5.09
C SER A 97 8.03 12.99 -6.59
N GLY A 98 6.94 12.85 -7.36
CA GLY A 98 7.00 12.50 -8.77
C GLY A 98 7.07 10.99 -9.01
N ASP A 99 6.91 10.13 -8.01
CA ASP A 99 6.96 8.69 -8.23
C ASP A 99 5.60 8.16 -8.67
N LEU A 100 5.62 7.27 -9.68
CA LEU A 100 4.46 6.51 -10.11
C LEU A 100 4.13 5.49 -9.02
N GLU A 101 2.84 5.40 -8.73
CA GLU A 101 2.25 4.44 -7.80
C GLU A 101 1.18 3.65 -8.53
N TYR A 102 1.03 2.38 -8.17
CA TYR A 102 -0.17 1.60 -8.44
C TYR A 102 -0.76 1.14 -7.11
N LYS A 103 -2.02 1.53 -6.84
CA LYS A 103 -2.69 1.32 -5.55
C LYS A 103 -1.80 1.72 -4.36
N GLY A 104 -1.15 2.88 -4.46
CA GLY A 104 -0.27 3.43 -3.41
C GLY A 104 1.13 2.78 -3.29
N SER A 105 1.45 1.79 -4.12
CA SER A 105 2.78 1.17 -4.16
C SER A 105 3.65 1.77 -5.27
N THR A 106 4.82 2.29 -4.91
CA THR A 106 5.89 2.67 -5.87
C THR A 106 6.80 1.49 -6.23
N ASN A 107 6.61 0.33 -5.61
CA ASN A 107 7.42 -0.86 -5.87
C ASN A 107 6.90 -1.60 -7.09
N PHE A 108 7.52 -1.31 -8.23
CA PHE A 108 7.40 -2.12 -9.42
C PHE A 108 8.49 -3.18 -9.43
N ILE A 109 8.30 -4.20 -10.25
CA ILE A 109 9.30 -5.22 -10.53
C ILE A 109 9.78 -5.00 -11.95
N SER A 110 11.08 -4.84 -12.15
CA SER A 110 11.70 -4.87 -13.47
C SER A 110 12.37 -6.22 -13.68
N CYS A 111 12.04 -6.92 -14.77
CA CYS A 111 12.71 -8.17 -15.14
C CYS A 111 13.40 -8.04 -16.49
N GLU A 112 14.64 -8.50 -16.57
CA GLU A 112 15.41 -8.52 -17.81
C GLU A 112 14.66 -9.29 -18.91
N THR A 113 14.54 -8.68 -20.09
CA THR A 113 13.95 -9.35 -21.25
C THR A 113 14.96 -10.19 -22.02
N GLY A 114 16.26 -10.01 -21.72
CA GLY A 114 17.36 -10.54 -22.53
C GLY A 114 17.51 -9.88 -23.91
N GLN A 115 16.76 -8.80 -24.18
CA GLN A 115 16.72 -8.11 -25.47
C GLN A 115 17.05 -6.63 -25.29
N ASN A 116 17.99 -6.10 -26.06
CA ASN A 116 18.31 -4.67 -26.15
C ASN A 116 18.52 -3.93 -24.80
N GLY A 117 18.94 -4.65 -23.75
CA GLY A 117 19.05 -4.08 -22.40
C GLY A 117 17.72 -3.78 -21.70
N GLY A 118 16.58 -4.03 -22.37
CA GLY A 118 15.26 -3.69 -21.89
C GLY A 118 14.78 -4.59 -20.76
N MET A 119 14.05 -4.00 -19.81
CA MET A 119 13.39 -4.71 -18.71
C MET A 119 11.88 -4.48 -18.73
N ASN A 120 11.09 -5.55 -18.69
CA ASN A 120 9.64 -5.47 -18.55
C ASN A 120 9.27 -5.01 -17.14
N ILE A 121 8.17 -4.27 -17.02
CA ILE A 121 7.69 -3.70 -15.76
C ILE A 121 6.44 -4.46 -15.28
N TYR A 122 6.40 -4.81 -14.00
CA TYR A 122 5.27 -5.49 -13.35
C TYR A 122 4.93 -4.82 -12.02
N THR A 123 3.71 -5.00 -11.53
CA THR A 123 3.32 -4.51 -10.19
C THR A 123 3.48 -5.54 -9.07
N THR A 124 3.57 -6.82 -9.42
CA THR A 124 3.77 -7.93 -8.48
C THR A 124 4.90 -8.83 -8.93
N ASN A 125 5.64 -9.37 -7.97
CA ASN A 125 6.63 -10.42 -8.25
C ASN A 125 5.93 -11.78 -8.37
N SER A 126 6.47 -12.68 -9.18
CA SER A 126 5.91 -14.02 -9.39
C SER A 126 7.03 -15.00 -9.71
N ASP A 127 6.88 -16.25 -9.29
CA ASP A 127 7.79 -17.35 -9.64
C ASP A 127 7.87 -17.62 -11.15
N ALA A 128 6.89 -17.13 -11.93
CA ALA A 128 6.90 -17.16 -13.38
C ALA A 128 7.89 -16.17 -14.01
N LEU A 129 8.42 -15.22 -13.22
CA LEU A 129 9.35 -14.20 -13.67
C LEU A 129 10.78 -14.56 -13.23
N SER A 130 11.75 -14.21 -14.06
CA SER A 130 13.17 -14.49 -13.82
C SER A 130 13.99 -13.21 -14.01
N GLN A 131 15.14 -13.13 -13.33
CA GLN A 131 16.07 -11.98 -13.44
C GLN A 131 15.40 -10.65 -13.12
N CYS A 132 14.67 -10.63 -11.99
CA CYS A 132 13.87 -9.49 -11.56
C CYS A 132 14.52 -8.75 -10.39
N SER A 133 14.28 -7.44 -10.34
CA SER A 133 14.61 -6.56 -9.22
C SER A 133 13.46 -5.60 -8.95
N THR A 134 13.35 -5.11 -7.72
CA THR A 134 12.44 -4.02 -7.41
C THR A 134 12.96 -2.73 -8.06
N VAL A 135 12.06 -1.98 -8.67
CA VAL A 135 12.35 -0.70 -9.32
C VAL A 135 11.30 0.34 -8.93
N MET A 136 11.75 1.58 -8.85
CA MET A 136 10.88 2.73 -8.68
C MET A 136 10.85 3.51 -10.00
N LEU A 137 9.65 3.96 -10.39
CA LEU A 137 9.44 4.73 -11.59
C LEU A 137 9.10 6.17 -11.22
N THR A 138 9.82 7.13 -11.78
CA THR A 138 9.64 8.56 -11.54
C THR A 138 9.11 9.22 -12.80
N ALA A 139 8.00 9.93 -12.65
CA ALA A 139 7.41 10.83 -13.62
C ALA A 139 8.10 12.20 -13.60
N ASP A 140 8.34 12.76 -14.78
CA ASP A 140 8.93 14.10 -14.95
C ASP A 140 7.97 15.26 -14.60
N SER A 141 6.69 14.95 -14.42
CA SER A 141 5.61 15.91 -14.24
C SER A 141 4.41 15.24 -13.56
N CYS A 142 3.27 15.94 -13.48
CA CYS A 142 2.03 15.44 -12.86
C CYS A 142 2.05 15.20 -11.34
N HIS A 143 3.15 15.56 -10.67
CA HIS A 143 3.20 15.70 -9.22
C HIS A 143 2.53 17.02 -8.79
N SER A 144 1.59 16.96 -7.84
CA SER A 144 0.99 18.17 -7.28
C SER A 144 2.00 18.93 -6.41
N PRO A 145 2.18 20.25 -6.58
CA PRO A 145 2.99 21.03 -5.64
C PRO A 145 2.29 21.05 -4.27
N SER A 146 3.00 20.66 -3.22
CA SER A 146 2.50 20.73 -1.84
C SER A 146 1.94 22.13 -1.54
N PRO A 147 0.82 22.26 -0.80
CA PRO A 147 0.30 23.56 -0.42
C PRO A 147 1.34 24.27 0.45
N THR A 148 1.82 25.41 -0.04
CA THR A 148 2.78 26.28 0.63
C THR A 148 2.07 26.99 1.79
N SER A 149 2.30 26.54 3.02
CA SER A 149 1.94 27.30 4.22
C SER A 149 3.07 28.26 4.59
N GLY A 150 2.71 29.54 4.70
CA GLY A 150 3.59 30.66 4.96
C GLY A 150 4.33 30.62 6.31
N SER A 151 5.36 31.45 6.36
CA SER A 151 6.43 31.55 7.36
C SER A 151 6.01 31.71 8.82
N GLY A 152 6.79 31.05 9.70
CA GLY A 152 7.19 31.63 11.00
C GLY A 152 6.98 30.75 12.23
N GLY A 153 8.04 30.07 12.70
CA GLY A 153 8.18 29.68 14.11
C GLY A 153 8.67 28.25 14.41
N SER A 154 9.98 28.10 14.61
CA SER A 154 10.70 27.06 15.38
C SER A 154 10.55 25.56 15.01
N PRO A 155 11.60 24.74 15.19
CA PRO A 155 11.67 23.40 14.65
C PRO A 155 10.84 22.45 15.52
N SER A 156 9.84 21.81 14.93
CA SER A 156 9.16 20.68 15.55
C SER A 156 8.98 19.60 14.50
N SER A 157 9.75 18.53 14.72
CA SER A 157 9.61 17.15 14.23
C SER A 157 8.82 16.96 12.93
N THR A 158 9.56 16.69 11.87
CA THR A 158 9.08 16.04 10.65
C THR A 158 8.29 14.78 11.01
N SER A 159 6.96 14.86 11.01
CA SER A 159 6.10 13.70 11.16
C SER A 159 6.28 12.82 9.92
N CYS A 160 6.88 11.64 10.11
CA CYS A 160 6.98 10.63 9.07
C CYS A 160 5.58 10.33 8.49
N PRO A 161 5.45 10.16 7.16
CA PRO A 161 4.21 9.70 6.55
C PRO A 161 3.74 8.39 7.19
N THR A 162 2.44 8.25 7.40
CA THR A 162 1.80 7.07 8.02
C THR A 162 1.47 5.97 7.02
N SER A 163 1.79 6.18 5.74
CA SER A 163 1.64 5.18 4.68
C SER A 163 2.78 4.17 4.76
N LEU A 164 2.46 2.90 5.02
CA LEU A 164 3.41 1.80 5.00
C LEU A 164 3.75 1.46 3.55
N SER A 165 4.73 2.13 2.96
CA SER A 165 5.29 1.76 1.66
C SER A 165 5.93 0.37 1.76
N SER A 166 5.66 -0.50 0.79
CA SER A 166 6.22 -1.86 0.74
C SER A 166 7.75 -1.84 0.88
N GLY A 167 8.29 -2.70 1.75
CA GLY A 167 9.74 -2.80 2.04
C GLY A 167 10.29 -1.85 3.12
N ASN A 168 9.48 -0.92 3.64
CA ASN A 168 9.87 0.02 4.72
C ASN A 168 9.04 -0.16 6.00
N PHE A 169 8.32 -1.27 6.15
CA PHE A 169 7.54 -1.56 7.35
C PHE A 169 7.78 -2.96 7.87
N GLU A 170 7.75 -3.06 9.20
CA GLU A 170 7.70 -4.32 9.92
C GLU A 170 6.25 -4.64 10.27
N PHE A 171 5.84 -5.89 10.10
CA PHE A 171 4.60 -6.42 10.64
C PHE A 171 4.91 -7.31 11.85
N PRO A 172 3.91 -7.59 12.71
CA PRO A 172 4.15 -8.47 13.86
C PRO A 172 4.61 -9.87 13.41
N HIS A 173 5.77 -10.32 13.88
CA HIS A 173 6.25 -11.69 13.65
C HIS A 173 5.70 -12.68 14.67
N LEU A 174 5.09 -12.19 15.75
CA LEU A 174 4.31 -12.99 16.69
C LEU A 174 3.14 -12.19 17.23
N ILE A 175 1.96 -12.79 17.23
CA ILE A 175 0.77 -12.26 17.91
C ILE A 175 0.33 -13.27 18.96
N VAL A 176 0.21 -12.85 20.22
CA VAL A 176 -0.20 -13.71 21.33
C VAL A 176 -1.41 -13.09 22.03
N PRO A 177 -2.59 -13.71 21.96
CA PRO A 177 -3.71 -13.31 22.78
C PRO A 177 -3.52 -13.81 24.22
N ILE A 178 -3.76 -12.93 25.19
CA ILE A 178 -3.79 -13.27 26.61
C ILE A 178 -5.17 -12.96 27.19
N ASP A 179 -5.69 -13.88 28.01
CA ASP A 179 -7.05 -13.78 28.56
C ASP A 179 -7.02 -13.71 30.08
N SER A 180 -7.51 -12.61 30.63
CA SER A 180 -7.64 -12.40 32.08
C SER A 180 -8.63 -13.37 32.74
N MET A 181 -9.59 -13.93 31.99
CA MET A 181 -10.49 -14.98 32.50
C MET A 181 -9.84 -16.36 32.55
N SER A 182 -8.73 -16.55 31.83
CA SER A 182 -7.97 -17.81 31.75
C SER A 182 -6.48 -17.58 32.00
N PRO A 183 -6.08 -17.02 33.16
CA PRO A 183 -4.82 -16.27 33.25
C PRO A 183 -3.54 -17.11 33.23
N ASN A 184 -3.66 -18.44 33.38
CA ASN A 184 -2.56 -19.41 33.29
C ASN A 184 -2.56 -20.20 31.97
N THR A 185 -3.48 -19.90 31.05
CA THR A 185 -3.57 -20.57 29.76
C THR A 185 -2.77 -19.80 28.73
N ALA A 186 -1.87 -20.48 28.03
CA ALA A 186 -1.21 -19.94 26.85
C ALA A 186 -2.05 -20.29 25.62
N SER A 187 -2.58 -19.27 24.94
CA SER A 187 -3.35 -19.46 23.72
C SER A 187 -2.49 -19.82 22.51
N GLY A 188 -1.18 -19.62 22.59
CA GLY A 188 -0.25 -19.84 21.48
C GLY A 188 -0.18 -18.64 20.54
N THR A 189 0.40 -18.89 19.36
CA THR A 189 0.45 -17.89 18.29
C THR A 189 -0.91 -17.71 17.64
N SER A 190 -1.18 -16.49 17.18
CA SER A 190 -2.37 -16.11 16.43
C SER A 190 -1.95 -15.38 15.15
N TYR A 191 -2.83 -15.41 14.15
CA TYR A 191 -2.76 -14.51 12.99
C TYR A 191 -3.61 -13.25 13.18
N ASN A 192 -4.44 -13.22 14.22
CA ASN A 192 -5.37 -12.15 14.49
C ASN A 192 -4.98 -11.36 15.73
N GLY A 193 -5.09 -10.04 15.63
CA GLY A 193 -5.18 -9.18 16.80
C GLY A 193 -6.59 -9.19 17.36
N LYS A 194 -6.70 -9.41 18.68
CA LYS A 194 -7.97 -9.55 19.38
C LYS A 194 -8.00 -8.71 20.66
N VAL A 195 -9.04 -7.89 20.79
CA VAL A 195 -9.34 -7.06 21.94
C VAL A 195 -10.78 -7.31 22.36
N THR A 196 -10.99 -7.74 23.59
CA THR A 196 -12.32 -7.82 24.22
C THR A 196 -12.23 -7.29 25.66
N SER A 197 -13.32 -7.36 26.43
CA SER A 197 -13.29 -7.01 27.86
C SER A 197 -12.32 -7.85 28.69
N SER A 198 -11.91 -9.04 28.22
CA SER A 198 -10.98 -9.92 28.96
C SER A 198 -9.71 -10.29 28.19
N VAL A 199 -9.74 -10.21 26.86
CA VAL A 199 -8.63 -10.60 25.98
C VAL A 199 -7.91 -9.35 25.49
N SER A 200 -6.59 -9.32 25.64
CA SER A 200 -5.68 -8.39 24.96
C SER A 200 -4.74 -9.18 24.04
N SER A 201 -4.10 -8.47 23.12
CA SER A 201 -3.12 -9.07 22.20
C SER A 201 -1.77 -8.41 22.34
N ILE A 202 -0.72 -9.23 22.43
CA ILE A 202 0.67 -8.80 22.40
C ILE A 202 1.25 -9.06 21.02
N PHE A 203 1.93 -8.07 20.46
CA PHE A 203 2.54 -8.09 19.13
C PHE A 203 4.05 -7.93 19.29
N ASN A 204 4.84 -8.90 18.84
CA ASN A 204 6.29 -8.75 18.73
C ASN A 204 6.67 -8.32 17.32
N PHE A 205 7.58 -7.36 17.22
CA PHE A 205 8.20 -6.91 15.98
C PHE A 205 9.70 -7.15 16.07
N ASP A 206 10.30 -7.74 15.03
CA ASP A 206 11.75 -7.89 14.95
C ASP A 206 12.30 -6.75 14.11
N ILE A 207 13.03 -5.82 14.73
CA ILE A 207 13.52 -4.64 14.02
C ILE A 207 14.87 -4.97 13.37
N PRO A 208 14.99 -4.91 12.03
CA PRO A 208 16.23 -5.25 11.32
C PRO A 208 17.42 -4.41 11.77
N GLN A 209 18.61 -5.00 11.71
CA GLN A 209 19.84 -4.28 12.01
C GLN A 209 20.10 -3.10 11.04
N SER A 210 19.56 -3.19 9.81
CA SER A 210 19.62 -2.15 8.78
C SER A 210 18.87 -0.87 9.15
N ASP A 211 18.01 -0.90 10.18
CA ASP A 211 17.27 0.28 10.65
C ASP A 211 17.99 1.04 11.77
N SER A 212 19.28 0.73 11.99
CA SER A 212 20.11 1.46 12.94
C SER A 212 20.17 2.94 12.60
N GLY A 213 19.88 3.78 13.60
CA GLY A 213 19.84 5.23 13.45
C GLY A 213 18.59 5.78 12.77
N LYS A 214 17.63 4.93 12.39
CA LYS A 214 16.33 5.35 11.86
C LYS A 214 15.30 5.60 12.97
N THR A 215 14.19 6.20 12.57
CA THR A 215 13.01 6.42 13.41
C THR A 215 11.92 5.42 13.02
N CYS A 216 11.39 4.72 14.02
CA CYS A 216 10.30 3.77 13.89
C CYS A 216 8.99 4.44 14.30
N THR A 217 7.93 4.19 13.56
CA THR A 217 6.58 4.68 13.88
C THR A 217 5.65 3.48 13.98
N LEU A 218 5.07 3.27 15.16
CA LEU A 218 4.03 2.27 15.36
C LEU A 218 2.71 2.86 14.88
N VAL A 219 2.10 2.20 13.90
CA VAL A 219 0.81 2.58 13.33
C VAL A 219 -0.19 1.44 13.47
N PHE A 220 -1.45 1.79 13.66
CA PHE A 220 -2.58 0.88 13.51
C PHE A 220 -3.42 1.35 12.33
N LEU A 221 -3.51 0.51 11.29
CA LEU A 221 -4.29 0.80 10.09
C LEU A 221 -5.62 0.08 10.19
N PHE A 222 -6.71 0.82 10.04
CA PHE A 222 -8.06 0.28 10.17
C PHE A 222 -8.92 0.63 8.95
N PRO A 223 -8.70 -0.02 7.79
CA PRO A 223 -9.42 0.25 6.55
C PRO A 223 -10.92 -0.11 6.66
N GLU A 224 -11.72 0.36 5.71
CA GLU A 224 -13.09 -0.11 5.61
C GLU A 224 -13.12 -1.57 5.12
N LYS A 225 -14.16 -2.33 5.49
CA LYS A 225 -14.29 -3.71 5.00
C LYS A 225 -14.35 -3.80 3.47
N ALA A 226 -14.86 -2.75 2.83
CA ALA A 226 -14.97 -2.68 1.38
C ALA A 226 -13.61 -2.64 0.69
N ASP A 227 -12.58 -2.15 1.39
CA ASP A 227 -11.23 -2.01 0.84
C ASP A 227 -10.40 -3.30 1.05
N LEU A 228 -10.84 -4.20 1.93
CA LEU A 228 -10.12 -5.44 2.24
C LEU A 228 -10.31 -6.50 1.14
N GLU A 229 -9.19 -6.96 0.57
CA GLU A 229 -9.18 -8.02 -0.45
C GLU A 229 -8.96 -9.43 0.17
N THR A 230 -7.99 -9.55 1.08
CA THR A 230 -7.51 -10.84 1.63
C THR A 230 -7.77 -11.03 3.12
N SER A 231 -8.25 -10.00 3.80
CA SER A 231 -8.44 -9.99 5.25
C SER A 231 -9.84 -9.53 5.64
N SER A 232 -10.17 -9.67 6.91
CA SER A 232 -11.44 -9.19 7.46
C SER A 232 -11.30 -8.92 8.95
N TYR A 233 -12.32 -8.26 9.51
CA TYR A 233 -12.43 -8.03 10.95
C TYR A 233 -13.88 -8.09 11.43
N THR A 234 -14.03 -8.29 12.73
CA THR A 234 -15.26 -7.99 13.47
C THR A 234 -14.96 -6.86 14.44
N PHE A 235 -15.87 -5.88 14.50
CA PHE A 235 -15.69 -4.69 15.32
C PHE A 235 -17.04 -4.24 15.89
N SER A 236 -17.06 -3.92 17.18
CA SER A 236 -18.21 -3.35 17.89
C SER A 236 -17.74 -2.65 19.17
N GLY A 237 -18.62 -1.87 19.79
CA GLY A 237 -18.32 -1.08 20.98
C GLY A 237 -17.92 0.36 20.65
N ASP A 238 -17.21 1.00 21.58
CA ASP A 238 -16.82 2.42 21.49
C ASP A 238 -15.49 2.69 20.78
N GLY A 239 -14.77 1.65 20.36
CA GLY A 239 -13.50 1.76 19.66
C GLY A 239 -12.30 2.10 20.55
N LYS A 240 -12.49 2.34 21.85
CA LYS A 240 -11.40 2.67 22.76
C LYS A 240 -10.51 1.47 23.04
N VAL A 241 -9.23 1.62 22.75
CA VAL A 241 -8.17 0.67 23.12
C VAL A 241 -7.01 1.43 23.73
N ASP A 242 -6.33 0.80 24.68
CA ASP A 242 -5.07 1.28 25.27
C ASP A 242 -3.92 0.50 24.64
N VAL A 243 -2.83 1.20 24.30
CA VAL A 243 -1.62 0.58 23.75
C VAL A 243 -0.43 0.84 24.66
N SER A 244 0.34 -0.20 24.94
CA SER A 244 1.51 -0.12 25.81
C SER A 244 2.71 -0.81 25.18
N GLU A 245 3.91 -0.22 25.35
CA GLU A 245 5.18 -0.88 25.09
C GLU A 245 5.55 -1.76 26.28
N LEU A 246 5.99 -3.00 26.02
CA LEU A 246 6.31 -3.97 27.06
C LEU A 246 7.80 -4.04 27.38
N SER A 247 8.13 -4.48 28.60
CA SER A 247 9.50 -4.61 29.11
C SER A 247 10.33 -5.71 28.44
N GLY A 248 9.68 -6.58 27.67
CA GLY A 248 10.30 -7.66 26.93
C GLY A 248 9.31 -8.27 25.94
N THR A 249 9.78 -9.21 25.13
CA THR A 249 8.96 -9.89 24.12
C THR A 249 8.08 -10.99 24.71
N ALA A 250 6.94 -11.23 24.07
CA ALA A 250 6.14 -12.42 24.34
C ALA A 250 6.72 -13.66 23.65
N SER A 251 6.22 -14.83 24.02
CA SER A 251 6.47 -16.11 23.35
C SER A 251 5.16 -16.88 23.19
N SER A 252 5.16 -17.99 22.45
CA SER A 252 3.96 -18.83 22.30
C SER A 252 3.46 -19.46 23.61
N SER A 253 4.25 -19.42 24.69
CA SER A 253 3.84 -19.86 26.03
C SER A 253 3.40 -18.71 26.96
N THR A 254 3.32 -17.48 26.44
CA THR A 254 2.87 -16.33 27.21
C THR A 254 1.38 -16.47 27.56
N THR A 255 1.05 -16.14 28.80
CA THR A 255 -0.27 -16.12 29.42
C THR A 255 -0.49 -14.75 30.04
N TYR A 256 -1.71 -14.45 30.49
CA TYR A 256 -1.99 -13.20 31.20
C TYR A 256 -1.08 -12.99 32.43
N ASN A 257 -0.87 -14.03 33.23
CA ASN A 257 -0.08 -13.93 34.47
C ASN A 257 1.44 -13.81 34.25
N ASN A 258 1.97 -14.26 33.12
CA ASN A 258 3.41 -14.22 32.83
C ASN A 258 3.79 -13.24 31.71
N ALA A 259 2.83 -12.47 31.21
CA ALA A 259 3.06 -11.44 30.22
C ALA A 259 4.13 -10.45 30.71
N PRO A 260 5.03 -9.97 29.84
CA PRO A 260 6.00 -8.94 30.21
C PRO A 260 5.28 -7.70 30.76
N SER A 261 5.81 -7.10 31.81
CA SER A 261 5.17 -5.90 32.39
C SER A 261 5.25 -4.72 31.43
N VAL A 262 4.28 -3.80 31.51
CA VAL A 262 4.30 -2.53 30.78
C VAL A 262 5.58 -1.75 31.11
N MET A 263 6.36 -1.43 30.08
CA MET A 263 7.52 -0.53 30.17
C MET A 263 7.07 0.93 30.05
N LYS A 264 6.19 1.20 29.08
CA LYS A 264 5.70 2.53 28.78
C LYS A 264 4.26 2.45 28.29
N ASP A 265 3.38 3.17 28.96
CA ASP A 265 2.02 3.40 28.50
C ASP A 265 2.05 4.41 27.35
N LEU A 266 1.47 4.06 26.20
CA LEU A 266 1.38 4.91 25.01
C LEU A 266 0.00 5.60 24.91
N GLY A 267 -0.94 5.21 25.77
CA GLY A 267 -2.24 5.83 25.95
C GLY A 267 -3.37 5.26 25.07
N ASP A 268 -4.55 5.84 25.31
CA ASP A 268 -5.78 5.44 24.65
C ASP A 268 -5.90 6.02 23.23
N ILE A 269 -6.36 5.18 22.30
CA ILE A 269 -6.82 5.58 20.97
C ILE A 269 -8.27 5.13 20.76
N THR A 270 -9.04 5.90 19.98
CA THR A 270 -10.42 5.55 19.63
C THR A 270 -10.47 5.13 18.16
N LEU A 271 -10.60 3.83 17.94
CA LEU A 271 -10.59 3.20 16.64
C LEU A 271 -11.96 3.30 15.95
N SER A 272 -11.91 3.57 14.65
CA SER A 272 -13.02 3.49 13.72
C SER A 272 -12.51 3.08 12.34
N PRO A 273 -13.26 2.24 11.59
CA PRO A 273 -12.94 1.89 10.22
C PRO A 273 -12.72 3.09 9.30
N GLY A 274 -11.95 2.91 8.23
CA GLY A 274 -11.57 3.94 7.26
C GLY A 274 -10.49 4.92 7.74
N ASN A 275 -9.74 4.57 8.80
CA ASN A 275 -8.77 5.49 9.43
C ASN A 275 -7.41 4.83 9.69
N SER A 276 -6.40 5.66 9.93
CA SER A 276 -5.05 5.25 10.33
C SER A 276 -4.63 6.00 11.58
N TYR A 277 -3.98 5.31 12.52
CA TYR A 277 -3.64 5.84 13.83
C TYR A 277 -2.14 5.70 14.06
N VAL A 278 -1.44 6.82 14.26
CA VAL A 278 -0.08 6.80 14.82
C VAL A 278 -0.20 6.60 16.32
N VAL A 279 0.37 5.51 16.80
CA VAL A 279 0.38 5.18 18.23
C VAL A 279 1.62 5.80 18.90
N SER A 280 2.79 5.65 18.29
CA SER A 280 4.04 6.14 18.86
C SER A 280 5.13 6.28 17.80
N THR A 281 6.04 7.23 18.04
CA THR A 281 7.26 7.41 17.24
C THR A 281 8.47 7.36 18.17
N PHE A 282 9.44 6.53 17.84
CA PHE A 282 10.61 6.24 18.68
C PHE A 282 11.83 5.88 17.81
N SER A 283 13.02 5.88 18.41
CA SER A 283 14.24 5.43 17.71
C SER A 283 14.16 3.91 17.48
N CYS A 284 14.46 3.45 16.25
CA CYS A 284 14.41 2.02 15.95
C CYS A 284 15.41 1.24 16.81
N PRO A 285 14.97 0.25 17.61
CA PRO A 285 15.86 -0.63 18.36
C PRO A 285 16.46 -1.69 17.44
N ALA A 286 17.25 -1.25 16.47
CA ALA A 286 17.79 -2.09 15.39
C ALA A 286 18.51 -3.35 15.92
N GLY A 287 18.24 -4.48 15.28
CA GLY A 287 18.76 -5.80 15.65
C GLY A 287 18.10 -6.41 16.90
N LYS A 288 17.00 -5.83 17.40
CA LYS A 288 16.27 -6.32 18.56
C LYS A 288 14.79 -6.51 18.25
N ALA A 289 14.17 -7.38 19.02
CA ALA A 289 12.73 -7.52 19.06
C ALA A 289 12.13 -6.60 20.13
N ILE A 290 10.98 -6.00 19.81
CA ILE A 290 10.18 -5.14 20.70
C ILE A 290 8.74 -5.66 20.72
N ALA A 291 8.02 -5.40 21.81
CA ALA A 291 6.64 -5.85 21.95
C ALA A 291 5.69 -4.75 22.42
N PHE A 292 4.47 -4.78 21.88
CA PHE A 292 3.38 -3.89 22.25
C PHE A 292 2.14 -4.71 22.63
N GLU A 293 1.42 -4.28 23.66
CA GLU A 293 0.11 -4.82 24.03
C GLU A 293 -0.97 -3.84 23.58
N MET A 294 -2.02 -4.34 22.93
CA MET A 294 -3.27 -3.62 22.72
C MET A 294 -4.36 -4.27 23.56
N LYS A 295 -5.01 -3.50 24.43
CA LYS A 295 -6.07 -3.97 25.31
C LYS A 295 -7.28 -3.05 25.27
N ASN A 296 -8.41 -3.54 25.77
CA ASN A 296 -9.64 -2.78 25.86
C ASN A 296 -9.51 -1.63 26.89
N ALA A 297 -9.97 -0.43 26.52
CA ALA A 297 -10.03 0.76 27.39
C ALA A 297 -11.47 1.30 27.55
N GLY A 298 -12.48 0.47 27.28
CA GLY A 298 -13.87 0.84 27.23
C GLY A 298 -14.77 -0.37 26.98
N SER A 299 -15.42 -0.40 25.82
CA SER A 299 -16.36 -1.47 25.44
C SER A 299 -16.03 -2.14 24.10
N THR A 300 -14.88 -1.82 23.52
CA THR A 300 -14.38 -2.39 22.26
C THR A 300 -14.32 -3.92 22.27
N SER A 301 -14.96 -4.52 21.28
CA SER A 301 -14.69 -5.88 20.84
C SER A 301 -14.20 -5.84 19.40
N LEU A 302 -12.94 -6.19 19.20
CA LEU A 302 -12.24 -6.17 17.92
C LEU A 302 -11.54 -7.53 17.73
N ASP A 303 -11.68 -8.11 16.54
CA ASP A 303 -10.93 -9.28 16.09
C ASP A 303 -10.63 -9.07 14.61
N TYR A 304 -9.36 -8.95 14.25
CA TYR A 304 -8.93 -8.66 12.89
C TYR A 304 -7.76 -9.55 12.49
N PHE A 305 -7.75 -10.04 11.24
CA PHE A 305 -6.58 -10.70 10.68
C PHE A 305 -5.49 -9.67 10.41
N GLN A 306 -4.28 -9.90 10.92
CA GLN A 306 -3.14 -9.05 10.63
C GLN A 306 -2.62 -9.38 9.23
N ASP A 307 -3.08 -8.60 8.26
CA ASP A 307 -2.56 -8.69 6.91
C ASP A 307 -1.11 -8.20 6.88
N TYR A 308 -0.26 -8.92 6.14
CA TYR A 308 1.13 -8.52 5.90
C TYR A 308 1.25 -7.72 4.58
N ASN A 309 0.20 -7.69 3.77
CA ASN A 309 0.15 -6.84 2.60
C ASN A 309 0.04 -5.36 3.03
N PRO A 310 0.51 -4.41 2.19
CA PRO A 310 0.25 -2.99 2.41
C PRO A 310 -1.25 -2.74 2.62
N SER A 311 -1.59 -1.72 3.42
CA SER A 311 -2.99 -1.31 3.56
C SER A 311 -3.59 -1.01 2.18
N PRO A 312 -4.83 -1.48 1.91
CA PRO A 312 -5.59 -1.07 0.74
C PRO A 312 -5.81 0.44 0.69
#